data_AF-A0A8H4B623-F1
#
_entry.id   AF-A0A8H4B623-F1
#
_cell.length_a   1.000
_cell.length_b   1.000
_cell.length_c   1.000
_cell.angle_alpha   90.00
_cell.angle_beta   90.00
_cell.angle_gamma   90.00
#
_symmetry.space_group_name_H-M   'P 1'
#
loop_
_entity.id
_entity.type
_entity.pdbx_description
1 polymer ?
#
loop_
_entity_poly.entity_id
_entity_poly.type
_entity_poly.pdbx_seq_one_letter_code
_entity_poly.pdbx_strand_id
1 'polypeptide(L)'
;NVDHVLTPEHVKRELERLKRQLKADHVVRQMQSYQTKNNASYELPCYLNRHWSIKDYKLIQKDLTPRDSILTQIAAKSAAKHIGSQLVNSIVVLKGHFFVITSSSLFLHRHNSMDDCATKSSIGFQDIPVAYIRKNKRCTYDYFELSIRIGHFEVLATGGFWGPLDGFQLVPFLGSSAISNLPSVIKENVDNPHTNTIFVNSNSSEQPVITTRIMNQCLKSHSTRKWAFHSR
;
A
#
# COMPACT_ATOMS: atom_id res chain seq x y z
N ASN A 1 -46.53 56.88 4.91
CA ASN A 1 -45.73 55.64 4.89
C ASN A 1 -46.65 54.48 5.14
N VAL A 2 -47.18 53.90 4.06
CA VAL A 2 -47.98 52.68 4.11
C VAL A 2 -46.98 51.53 4.14
N ASP A 3 -46.90 50.85 5.27
CA ASP A 3 -46.12 49.63 5.40
C ASP A 3 -46.56 48.65 4.31
N HIS A 4 -45.63 48.25 3.45
CA HIS A 4 -45.89 47.22 2.45
C HIS A 4 -46.23 45.92 3.18
N VAL A 5 -47.52 45.61 3.26
CA VAL A 5 -48.01 44.33 3.78
C VAL A 5 -47.54 43.25 2.81
N LEU A 6 -46.45 42.57 3.17
CA LEU A 6 -45.92 41.43 2.43
C LEU A 6 -46.88 40.27 2.56
N THR A 7 -47.48 39.84 1.45
CA THR A 7 -48.38 38.70 1.48
C THR A 7 -47.62 37.42 1.86
N PRO A 8 -48.28 36.45 2.54
CA PRO A 8 -47.65 35.19 2.91
C PRO A 8 -47.02 34.45 1.72
N GLU A 9 -47.61 34.55 0.51
CA GLU A 9 -47.02 33.94 -0.69
C GLU A 9 -45.75 34.63 -1.16
N HIS A 10 -45.63 35.94 -0.93
CA HIS A 10 -44.41 36.69 -1.26
C HIS A 10 -43.27 36.28 -0.33
N VAL A 11 -43.53 36.20 0.98
CA VAL A 11 -42.55 35.73 1.97
C VAL A 11 -42.10 34.30 1.65
N LYS A 12 -43.03 33.39 1.32
CA LYS A 12 -42.70 32.00 0.97
C LYS A 12 -41.81 31.90 -0.26
N ARG A 13 -42.09 32.69 -1.31
CA ARG A 13 -41.25 32.72 -2.53
C ARG A 13 -39.85 33.23 -2.23
N GLU A 14 -39.74 34.26 -1.42
CA GLU A 14 -38.45 34.85 -1.09
C GLU A 14 -37.60 33.96 -0.18
N LEU A 15 -38.25 33.24 0.73
CA LEU A 15 -37.61 32.24 1.58
C LEU A 15 -37.08 31.06 0.77
N GLU A 16 -37.83 30.59 -0.23
CA GLU A 16 -37.35 29.55 -1.16
C GLU A 16 -36.20 30.03 -2.05
N ARG A 17 -36.24 31.29 -2.50
CA ARG A 17 -35.13 31.91 -3.23
C ARG A 17 -33.85 31.93 -2.39
N LEU A 18 -33.95 32.40 -1.15
CA LEU A 18 -32.83 32.46 -0.21
C LEU A 18 -32.30 31.07 0.14
N LYS A 19 -33.17 30.06 0.36
CA LYS A 19 -32.74 28.67 0.56
C LYS A 19 -31.96 28.12 -0.62
N ARG A 20 -32.40 28.39 -1.86
CA ARG A 20 -31.69 27.96 -3.06
C ARG A 20 -30.32 28.64 -3.17
N GLN A 21 -30.25 29.94 -2.88
CA GLN A 21 -29.00 30.69 -2.85
C GLN A 21 -28.02 30.16 -1.80
N LEU A 22 -28.49 29.94 -0.56
CA LEU A 22 -27.67 29.37 0.50
C LEU A 22 -27.18 27.95 0.19
N LYS A 23 -28.02 27.11 -0.44
CA LYS A 23 -27.59 25.79 -0.92
C LYS A 23 -26.53 25.89 -2.01
N ALA A 24 -26.71 26.79 -2.99
CA ALA A 24 -25.74 27.01 -4.05
C ALA A 24 -24.40 27.51 -3.48
N ASP A 25 -24.42 28.49 -2.58
CA ASP A 25 -23.24 29.03 -1.92
C ASP A 25 -22.55 27.97 -1.05
N HIS A 26 -23.33 27.14 -0.35
CA HIS A 26 -22.78 26.02 0.42
C HIS A 26 -22.10 25.00 -0.50
N VAL A 27 -22.72 24.64 -1.62
CA VAL A 27 -22.12 23.73 -2.61
C VAL A 27 -20.86 24.34 -3.21
N VAL A 28 -20.82 25.63 -3.55
CA VAL A 28 -19.63 26.29 -4.10
C VAL A 28 -18.49 26.38 -3.08
N ARG A 29 -18.79 26.79 -1.84
CA ARG A 29 -17.79 26.82 -0.75
C ARG A 29 -17.28 25.43 -0.41
N GLN A 30 -18.16 24.43 -0.39
CA GLN A 30 -17.72 23.07 -0.15
C GLN A 30 -17.06 22.43 -1.37
N MET A 31 -17.41 22.79 -2.61
CA MET A 31 -16.72 22.33 -3.82
C MET A 31 -15.26 22.76 -3.85
N GLN A 32 -14.91 23.92 -3.27
CA GLN A 32 -13.51 24.31 -3.07
C GLN A 32 -12.80 23.41 -2.02
N SER A 33 -13.54 22.74 -1.14
CA SER A 33 -13.02 21.74 -0.19
C SER A 33 -13.15 20.28 -0.67
N TYR A 34 -14.03 20.00 -1.63
CA TYR A 34 -14.18 18.70 -2.27
C TYR A 34 -13.20 18.63 -3.44
N GLN A 35 -11.96 18.23 -3.16
CA GLN A 35 -11.17 17.57 -4.19
C GLN A 35 -12.00 16.39 -4.69
N THR A 36 -12.37 16.41 -5.97
CA THR A 36 -13.11 15.31 -6.60
C THR A 36 -12.28 14.04 -6.40
N LYS A 37 -12.81 13.13 -5.57
CA LYS A 37 -12.14 11.88 -5.21
C LYS A 37 -11.89 11.07 -6.48
N ASN A 38 -10.66 11.04 -6.96
CA ASN A 38 -10.22 10.18 -8.04
C ASN A 38 -9.17 9.17 -7.57
N ASN A 39 -9.25 7.96 -8.12
CA ASN A 39 -8.32 6.86 -7.91
C ASN A 39 -8.08 6.51 -6.43
N ALA A 40 -6.91 6.76 -5.85
CA ALA A 40 -6.64 6.35 -4.46
C ALA A 40 -7.22 7.30 -3.39
N SER A 41 -7.63 8.52 -3.77
CA SER A 41 -8.09 9.55 -2.83
C SER A 41 -9.45 9.28 -2.17
N TYR A 42 -10.20 8.26 -2.64
CA TYR A 42 -11.43 7.85 -1.96
C TYR A 42 -11.16 6.96 -0.72
N GLU A 43 -10.07 6.21 -0.73
CA GLU A 43 -9.68 5.33 0.39
C GLU A 43 -8.61 5.94 1.27
N LEU A 44 -7.71 6.74 0.69
CA LEU A 44 -6.53 7.23 1.41
C LEU A 44 -6.76 8.57 2.11
N PRO A 45 -6.19 8.77 3.30
CA PRO A 45 -6.27 10.04 3.99
C PRO A 45 -5.65 11.20 3.21
N CYS A 46 -6.34 12.34 3.14
CA CYS A 46 -5.86 13.52 2.42
C CYS A 46 -4.51 14.05 2.91
N TYR A 47 -4.14 13.83 4.18
CA TYR A 47 -2.86 14.31 4.71
C TYR A 47 -1.66 13.61 4.05
N LEU A 48 -1.84 12.41 3.50
CA LEU A 48 -0.79 11.72 2.75
C LEU A 48 -0.38 12.50 1.50
N ASN A 49 -1.23 13.40 0.96
CA ASN A 49 -0.89 14.28 -0.16
C ASN A 49 0.32 15.19 0.13
N ARG A 50 0.65 15.43 1.41
CA ARG A 50 1.84 16.19 1.81
C ARG A 50 3.14 15.43 1.59
N HIS A 51 3.06 14.10 1.48
CA HIS A 51 4.21 13.20 1.39
C HIS A 51 4.25 12.46 0.05
N TRP A 52 3.08 12.07 -0.47
CA TRP A 52 2.90 11.33 -1.72
C TRP A 52 1.75 11.93 -2.51
N SER A 53 1.93 12.22 -3.80
CA SER A 53 0.84 12.75 -4.61
C SER A 53 -0.20 11.66 -4.89
N ILE A 54 -1.21 11.52 -4.02
CA ILE A 54 -2.19 10.42 -4.05
C ILE A 54 -2.94 10.36 -5.38
N LYS A 55 -3.11 11.50 -6.06
CA LYS A 55 -3.74 11.59 -7.38
C LYS A 55 -3.03 10.74 -8.45
N ASP A 56 -1.72 10.52 -8.29
CA ASP A 56 -0.88 9.76 -9.22
C ASP A 56 -0.99 8.25 -9.00
N TYR A 57 -1.59 7.84 -7.87
CA TYR A 57 -1.77 6.44 -7.51
C TYR A 57 -3.01 5.85 -8.16
N LYS A 58 -2.85 4.69 -8.81
CA LYS A 58 -3.92 3.92 -9.44
C LYS A 58 -3.99 2.52 -8.87
N LEU A 59 -5.20 2.00 -8.74
CA LEU A 59 -5.44 0.63 -8.30
C LEU A 59 -4.84 -0.35 -9.32
N ILE A 60 -4.03 -1.31 -8.87
CA ILE A 60 -3.57 -2.39 -9.73
C ILE A 60 -4.75 -3.32 -10.01
N GLN A 61 -5.20 -3.36 -11.27
CA GLN A 61 -6.34 -4.19 -11.69
C GLN A 61 -5.93 -5.36 -12.59
N LYS A 62 -4.66 -5.44 -13.02
CA LYS A 62 -4.20 -6.42 -14.01
C LYS A 62 -3.01 -7.23 -13.52
N ASP A 63 -2.87 -8.40 -14.13
CA ASP A 63 -1.71 -9.26 -14.04
C ASP A 63 -0.47 -8.50 -14.54
N LEU A 64 0.57 -8.40 -13.71
CA LEU A 64 1.85 -7.79 -14.10
C LEU A 64 2.78 -8.83 -14.75
N THR A 65 2.34 -10.10 -14.84
CA THR A 65 3.14 -11.21 -15.32
C THR A 65 2.38 -12.11 -16.27
N PRO A 66 2.91 -12.44 -17.46
CA PRO A 66 2.32 -13.48 -18.29
C PRO A 66 2.46 -14.86 -17.63
N ARG A 67 1.34 -15.61 -17.52
CA ARG A 67 1.24 -16.96 -16.92
C ARG A 67 2.34 -17.92 -17.35
N ASP A 68 2.71 -17.91 -18.63
CA ASP A 68 3.60 -18.93 -19.23
C ASP A 68 5.04 -18.45 -19.48
N SER A 69 5.39 -17.22 -19.09
CA SER A 69 6.62 -16.56 -19.57
C SER A 69 7.89 -16.80 -18.74
N ILE A 70 7.80 -17.38 -17.54
CA ILE A 70 8.96 -17.52 -16.63
C ILE A 70 9.62 -18.89 -16.78
N LEU A 71 9.95 -19.26 -18.01
CA LEU A 71 10.68 -20.50 -18.28
C LEU A 71 12.21 -20.31 -18.26
N THR A 72 12.68 -19.07 -18.30
CA THR A 72 14.12 -18.76 -18.33
C THR A 72 14.52 -17.80 -17.21
N GLN A 73 15.78 -17.91 -16.78
CA GLN A 73 16.34 -17.01 -15.76
C GLN A 73 16.35 -15.54 -16.23
N ILE A 74 16.50 -15.29 -17.53
CA ILE A 74 16.47 -13.95 -18.12
C ILE A 74 15.06 -13.36 -18.01
N ALA A 75 14.04 -14.12 -18.39
CA ALA A 75 12.65 -13.69 -18.25
C ALA A 75 12.27 -13.45 -16.78
N ALA A 76 12.71 -14.34 -15.88
CA ALA A 76 12.50 -14.19 -14.44
C ALA A 76 13.11 -12.89 -13.90
N LYS A 77 14.36 -12.57 -14.26
CA LYS A 77 15.03 -11.33 -13.85
C LYS A 77 14.33 -10.09 -14.41
N SER A 78 13.90 -10.14 -15.67
CA SER A 78 13.16 -9.03 -16.29
C SER A 78 11.81 -8.78 -15.61
N ALA A 79 11.05 -9.85 -15.36
CA ALA A 79 9.77 -9.78 -14.66
C ALA A 79 9.95 -9.30 -13.21
N ALA A 80 10.96 -9.81 -12.49
CA ALA A 80 11.30 -9.35 -11.15
C ALA A 80 11.62 -7.85 -11.11
N LYS A 81 12.42 -7.37 -12.08
CA LYS A 81 12.72 -5.93 -12.20
C LYS A 81 11.46 -5.13 -12.46
N HIS A 82 10.61 -5.57 -13.39
CA HIS A 82 9.36 -4.90 -13.72
C HIS A 82 8.41 -4.81 -12.51
N ILE A 83 8.12 -5.94 -11.87
CA ILE A 83 7.24 -6.03 -10.70
C ILE A 83 7.81 -5.22 -9.54
N GLY A 84 9.09 -5.38 -9.24
CA GLY A 84 9.77 -4.63 -8.18
C GLY A 84 9.67 -3.12 -8.41
N SER A 85 9.86 -2.66 -9.65
CA SER A 85 9.74 -1.24 -9.98
C SER A 85 8.35 -0.64 -9.82
N GLN A 86 7.31 -1.44 -10.03
CA GLN A 86 5.95 -0.96 -9.83
C GLN A 86 5.50 -0.99 -8.36
N LEU A 87 5.98 -1.96 -7.60
CA LEU A 87 5.54 -2.16 -6.21
C LEU A 87 6.37 -1.38 -5.19
N VAL A 88 7.57 -0.92 -5.55
CA VAL A 88 8.27 0.10 -4.76
C VAL A 88 7.47 1.42 -4.85
N ASN A 89 7.29 2.06 -3.70
CA ASN A 89 6.39 3.21 -3.49
C ASN A 89 4.90 2.90 -3.67
N SER A 90 4.48 1.63 -3.64
CA SER A 90 3.05 1.27 -3.65
C SER A 90 2.38 1.52 -2.30
N ILE A 91 1.05 1.67 -2.32
CA ILE A 91 0.22 1.82 -1.12
C ILE A 91 -0.78 0.66 -1.06
N VAL A 92 -0.74 -0.11 0.02
CA VAL A 92 -1.69 -1.20 0.31
C VAL A 92 -2.72 -0.70 1.32
N VAL A 93 -3.99 -0.97 1.08
CA VAL A 93 -5.07 -0.70 2.05
C VAL A 93 -5.63 -2.01 2.58
N LEU A 94 -5.48 -2.23 3.88
CA LEU A 94 -5.84 -3.47 4.55
C LEU A 94 -6.46 -3.19 5.93
N LYS A 95 -7.67 -3.68 6.16
CA LYS A 95 -8.36 -3.65 7.47
C LYS A 95 -8.34 -2.26 8.13
N GLY A 96 -8.71 -1.22 7.39
CA GLY A 96 -8.76 0.15 7.91
C GLY A 96 -7.40 0.83 8.10
N HIS A 97 -6.33 0.24 7.57
CA HIS A 97 -4.98 0.78 7.63
C HIS A 97 -4.37 0.87 6.23
N PHE A 98 -3.51 1.86 6.02
CA PHE A 98 -2.69 1.94 4.82
C PHE A 98 -1.24 1.55 5.15
N PHE A 99 -0.55 1.01 4.14
CA PHE A 99 0.87 0.69 4.19
C PHE A 99 1.54 1.25 2.94
N VAL A 100 2.45 2.19 3.11
CA VAL A 100 3.32 2.68 2.04
C VAL A 100 4.58 1.83 2.02
N ILE A 101 4.85 1.14 0.92
CA ILE A 101 6.03 0.30 0.76
C ILE A 101 7.13 1.11 0.09
N THR A 102 8.23 1.39 0.79
CA THR A 102 9.37 2.13 0.22
C THR A 102 10.56 1.24 -0.12
N SER A 103 10.59 0.03 0.43
CA SER A 103 11.62 -0.97 0.17
C SER A 103 11.01 -2.37 0.20
N SER A 104 11.46 -3.25 -0.68
CA SER A 104 10.98 -4.63 -0.75
C SER A 104 12.06 -5.60 -1.22
N SER A 105 11.90 -6.87 -0.83
CA SER A 105 12.64 -8.01 -1.39
C SER A 105 11.70 -8.89 -2.19
N LEU A 106 12.13 -9.33 -3.37
CA LEU A 106 11.31 -10.12 -4.28
C LEU A 106 11.83 -11.56 -4.38
N PHE A 107 10.93 -12.53 -4.26
CA PHE A 107 11.20 -13.97 -4.24
C PHE A 107 10.46 -14.65 -5.38
N LEU A 108 11.10 -15.60 -6.07
CA LEU A 108 10.47 -16.41 -7.11
C LEU A 108 10.15 -17.82 -6.58
N HIS A 109 8.87 -18.12 -6.41
CA HIS A 109 8.43 -19.42 -5.92
C HIS A 109 8.36 -20.47 -7.03
N ARG A 110 8.40 -21.76 -6.65
CA ARG A 110 8.33 -22.95 -7.53
C ARG A 110 9.48 -23.13 -8.53
N HIS A 111 10.46 -22.23 -8.56
CA HIS A 111 11.65 -22.31 -9.41
C HIS A 111 12.93 -22.27 -8.56
N ASN A 112 13.12 -23.25 -7.68
CA ASN A 112 14.25 -23.30 -6.74
C ASN A 112 15.64 -23.30 -7.42
N SER A 113 15.72 -23.73 -8.68
CA SER A 113 16.95 -23.63 -9.48
C SER A 113 17.31 -22.19 -9.88
N MET A 114 16.33 -21.28 -9.83
CA MET A 114 16.48 -19.87 -10.18
C MET A 114 16.52 -18.95 -8.95
N ASP A 115 15.80 -19.31 -7.88
CA ASP A 115 15.81 -18.62 -6.59
C ASP A 115 15.82 -19.64 -5.44
N ASP A 116 17.00 -19.85 -4.86
CA ASP A 116 17.23 -20.75 -3.73
C ASP A 116 16.78 -20.18 -2.38
N CYS A 117 16.53 -18.87 -2.34
CA CYS A 117 16.10 -18.14 -1.15
C CYS A 117 14.57 -18.08 -1.03
N ALA A 118 13.84 -18.40 -2.10
CA ALA A 118 12.41 -18.57 -2.03
C ALA A 118 12.12 -19.74 -1.08
N THR A 119 11.20 -19.52 -0.15
CA THR A 119 10.75 -20.60 0.73
C THR A 119 10.24 -21.73 -0.17
N LYS A 120 10.47 -23.00 0.18
CA LYS A 120 9.90 -24.17 -0.55
C LYS A 120 8.36 -24.21 -0.50
N SER A 121 7.71 -23.12 -0.12
CA SER A 121 6.27 -22.97 -0.08
C SER A 121 5.69 -23.17 -1.48
N SER A 122 4.72 -24.06 -1.57
CA SER A 122 3.97 -24.41 -2.78
C SER A 122 2.94 -23.34 -3.16
N ILE A 123 3.27 -22.06 -3.00
CA ILE A 123 2.34 -20.94 -3.28
C ILE A 123 1.88 -21.05 -4.74
N GLY A 124 0.56 -21.09 -4.94
CA GLY A 124 -0.07 -21.11 -6.26
C GLY A 124 0.19 -19.82 -7.05
N PHE A 125 0.10 -19.92 -8.37
CA PHE A 125 0.09 -18.74 -9.24
C PHE A 125 -1.03 -17.78 -8.83
N GLN A 126 -0.77 -16.48 -8.82
CA GLN A 126 -1.76 -15.44 -8.48
C GLN A 126 -1.97 -14.48 -9.65
N ASP A 127 -3.12 -14.58 -10.33
CA ASP A 127 -3.46 -13.69 -11.46
C ASP A 127 -3.62 -12.23 -11.04
N ILE A 128 -4.16 -12.04 -9.83
CA ILE A 128 -4.44 -10.72 -9.28
C ILE A 128 -3.47 -10.51 -8.11
N PRO A 129 -2.83 -9.34 -8.01
CA PRO A 129 -2.00 -9.02 -6.86
C PRO A 129 -2.80 -9.14 -5.56
N VAL A 130 -2.24 -9.88 -4.59
CA VAL A 130 -2.82 -10.03 -3.25
C VAL A 130 -1.79 -9.60 -2.23
N ALA A 131 -2.06 -8.51 -1.52
CA ALA A 131 -1.29 -8.13 -0.35
C ALA A 131 -1.84 -8.85 0.88
N TYR A 132 -0.97 -9.35 1.75
CA TYR A 132 -1.37 -10.00 2.99
C TYR A 132 -0.35 -9.75 4.09
N ILE A 133 -0.82 -9.79 5.33
CA ILE A 133 0.04 -9.83 6.50
C ILE A 133 0.10 -11.25 7.03
N ARG A 134 1.31 -11.80 7.10
CA ARG A 134 1.58 -13.11 7.70
C ARG A 134 2.16 -12.92 9.09
N LYS A 135 1.58 -13.62 10.06
CA LYS A 135 2.19 -13.82 11.38
C LYS A 135 3.24 -14.92 11.28
N ASN A 136 4.45 -14.62 11.71
CA ASN A 136 5.54 -15.56 11.83
C ASN A 136 6.03 -15.57 13.29
N LYS A 137 6.79 -16.61 13.63
CA LYS A 137 7.39 -16.76 14.96
C LYS A 137 8.89 -16.94 14.84
N ARG A 138 9.66 -16.13 15.56
CA ARG A 138 11.11 -16.30 15.71
C ARG A 138 11.43 -16.45 17.20
N CYS A 139 11.88 -17.63 17.58
CA CYS A 139 12.06 -18.01 18.98
C CYS A 139 10.74 -17.83 19.76
N THR A 140 10.72 -16.93 20.74
CA THR A 140 9.54 -16.61 21.58
C THR A 140 8.76 -15.41 21.08
N TYR A 141 9.23 -14.72 20.04
CA TYR A 141 8.63 -13.47 19.55
C TYR A 141 7.84 -13.69 18.27
N ASP A 142 6.59 -13.22 18.29
CA ASP A 142 5.78 -13.09 17.10
C ASP A 142 6.20 -11.84 16.32
N TYR A 143 6.28 -11.97 15.00
CA TYR A 143 6.51 -10.85 14.10
C TYR A 143 5.61 -10.95 12.88
N PHE A 144 5.39 -9.82 12.21
CA PHE A 144 4.45 -9.73 11.10
C PHE A 144 5.16 -9.24 9.86
N GLU A 145 4.90 -9.93 8.75
CA GLU A 145 5.45 -9.61 7.43
C GLU A 145 4.31 -9.19 6.50
N LEU A 146 4.44 -8.03 5.86
CA LEU A 146 3.58 -7.61 4.75
C LEU A 146 4.20 -8.10 3.45
N SER A 147 3.47 -8.92 2.71
CA SER A 147 3.89 -9.44 1.41
C SER A 147 2.82 -9.17 0.35
N ILE A 148 3.24 -8.99 -0.89
CA ILE A 148 2.37 -8.95 -2.08
C ILE A 148 2.71 -10.16 -2.94
N ARG A 149 1.72 -11.00 -3.24
CA ARG A 149 1.87 -12.10 -4.22
C ARG A 149 1.32 -11.69 -5.56
N ILE A 150 2.04 -12.06 -6.60
CA ILE A 150 1.62 -11.87 -7.98
C ILE A 150 2.36 -12.85 -8.90
N GLY A 151 1.63 -13.57 -9.73
CA GLY A 151 2.14 -14.68 -10.53
C GLY A 151 2.88 -15.69 -9.65
N HIS A 152 4.15 -15.94 -9.97
CA HIS A 152 5.05 -16.77 -9.16
C HIS A 152 5.90 -15.97 -8.15
N PHE A 153 5.71 -14.67 -8.06
CA PHE A 153 6.51 -13.79 -7.23
C PHE A 153 5.84 -13.49 -5.89
N GLU A 154 6.68 -13.36 -4.87
CA GLU A 154 6.33 -12.74 -3.59
C GLU A 154 7.22 -11.53 -3.37
N VAL A 155 6.61 -10.37 -3.16
CA VAL A 155 7.27 -9.11 -2.82
C VAL A 155 7.05 -8.83 -1.35
N LEU A 156 8.09 -9.08 -0.56
CA LEU A 156 8.12 -8.85 0.88
C LEU A 156 8.49 -7.39 1.15
N ALA A 157 7.62 -6.65 1.82
CA ALA A 157 7.94 -5.30 2.27
C ALA A 157 9.04 -5.33 3.34
N THR A 158 10.12 -4.61 3.10
CA THR A 158 11.28 -4.50 4.00
C THR A 158 11.48 -3.09 4.53
N GLY A 159 10.66 -2.13 4.11
CA GLY A 159 10.67 -0.78 4.64
C GLY A 159 9.47 0.00 4.15
N GLY A 160 9.04 0.96 4.95
CA GLY A 160 7.87 1.74 4.63
C GLY A 160 7.28 2.49 5.81
N PHE A 161 6.02 2.86 5.64
CA PHE A 161 5.20 3.50 6.65
C PHE A 161 3.83 2.84 6.70
N TRP A 162 3.18 2.90 7.84
CA TRP A 162 1.78 2.51 7.95
C TRP A 162 1.01 3.43 8.89
N GLY A 163 -0.31 3.43 8.77
CA GLY A 163 -1.17 4.22 9.64
C GLY A 163 -2.63 3.85 9.49
N PRO A 164 -3.48 4.27 10.43
CA PRO A 164 -4.94 4.13 10.31
C PRO A 164 -5.48 5.05 9.22
N LEU A 165 -6.54 4.64 8.53
CA LEU A 165 -7.22 5.47 7.52
C LEU A 165 -8.00 6.64 8.14
N ASP A 166 -8.41 6.52 9.40
CA ASP A 166 -9.18 7.52 10.14
C ASP A 166 -8.34 8.38 11.10
N GLY A 167 -7.02 8.22 11.08
CA GLY A 167 -6.10 8.98 11.93
C GLY A 167 -5.03 9.72 11.14
N PHE A 168 -4.15 10.44 11.84
CA PHE A 168 -3.02 11.18 11.25
C PHE A 168 -1.67 10.51 11.54
N GLN A 169 -1.69 9.29 12.08
CA GLN A 169 -0.48 8.62 12.49
C GLN A 169 0.25 8.04 11.27
N LEU A 170 1.57 8.21 11.27
CA LEU A 170 2.46 7.62 10.28
C LEU A 170 3.59 6.92 11.03
N VAL A 171 3.56 5.59 11.03
CA VAL A 171 4.51 4.75 11.77
C VAL A 171 5.51 4.17 10.77
N PRO A 172 6.79 4.55 10.85
CA PRO A 172 7.82 3.95 10.01
C PRO A 172 8.08 2.50 10.43
N PHE A 173 8.46 1.66 9.47
CA PHE A 173 8.99 0.33 9.74
C PHE A 173 10.19 0.03 8.83
N LEU A 174 11.13 -0.75 9.34
CA LEU A 174 12.33 -1.18 8.62
C LEU A 174 12.67 -2.63 8.97
N GLY A 175 12.86 -3.45 7.95
CA GLY A 175 13.01 -4.90 8.05
C GLY A 175 11.67 -5.63 7.99
N SER A 176 11.70 -6.90 7.61
CA SER A 176 10.50 -7.72 7.45
C SER A 176 9.79 -7.99 8.78
N SER A 177 10.49 -7.89 9.91
CA SER A 177 9.95 -8.15 11.26
C SER A 177 9.44 -6.90 12.00
N ALA A 178 9.54 -5.70 11.43
CA ALA A 178 9.32 -4.45 12.17
C ALA A 178 7.86 -3.98 12.26
N ILE A 179 6.91 -4.75 11.72
CA ILE A 179 5.47 -4.44 11.89
C ILE A 179 4.96 -5.02 13.24
N SER A 180 5.73 -4.84 14.31
CA SER A 180 5.43 -5.39 15.64
C SER A 180 4.30 -4.64 16.36
N ASN A 181 4.10 -3.36 16.02
CA ASN A 181 3.08 -2.49 16.62
C ASN A 181 1.77 -2.46 15.81
N LEU A 182 1.47 -3.53 15.06
CA LEU A 182 0.19 -3.63 14.37
C LEU A 182 -0.99 -3.53 15.35
N PRO A 183 -2.10 -2.90 14.94
CA PRO A 183 -3.33 -2.89 15.71
C PRO A 183 -3.87 -4.31 15.90
N SER A 184 -4.58 -4.53 17.02
CA SER A 184 -5.16 -5.83 17.38
C SER A 184 -6.04 -6.41 16.27
N VAL A 185 -6.82 -5.56 15.56
CA VAL A 185 -7.68 -5.98 14.44
C VAL A 185 -6.91 -6.70 13.31
N ILE A 186 -5.62 -6.38 13.13
CA ILE A 186 -4.74 -7.04 12.17
C ILE A 186 -4.07 -8.26 12.80
N LYS A 187 -3.64 -8.16 14.07
CA LYS A 187 -2.95 -9.24 14.80
C LYS A 187 -3.83 -10.45 15.11
N GLU A 188 -5.11 -10.20 15.42
CA GLU A 188 -6.07 -11.21 15.88
C GLU A 188 -6.83 -11.87 14.73
N ASN A 189 -6.73 -11.35 13.51
CA ASN A 189 -7.23 -12.04 12.32
C ASN A 189 -6.35 -13.24 12.01
N VAL A 190 -6.78 -14.41 12.51
CA VAL A 190 -6.06 -15.70 12.44
C VAL A 190 -5.86 -16.19 11.00
N ASP A 191 -6.69 -15.75 10.06
CA ASP A 191 -6.74 -16.26 8.68
C ASP A 191 -5.98 -15.42 7.63
N ASN A 192 -4.84 -14.82 8.00
CA ASN A 192 -4.01 -13.97 7.13
C ASN A 192 -4.81 -12.83 6.47
N PRO A 193 -4.95 -11.66 7.14
CA PRO A 193 -5.66 -10.54 6.54
C PRO A 193 -5.01 -10.19 5.19
N HIS A 194 -5.83 -10.22 4.14
CA HIS A 194 -5.43 -9.99 2.77
C HIS A 194 -6.33 -8.96 2.09
N THR A 195 -5.82 -8.38 1.00
CA THR A 195 -6.50 -7.35 0.21
C THR A 195 -5.98 -7.38 -1.22
N ASN A 196 -6.84 -7.00 -2.15
CA ASN A 196 -6.47 -6.69 -3.54
C ASN A 196 -6.34 -5.17 -3.76
N THR A 197 -6.57 -4.37 -2.72
CA THR A 197 -6.44 -2.91 -2.78
C THR A 197 -4.98 -2.51 -2.67
N ILE A 198 -4.31 -2.51 -3.81
CA ILE A 198 -2.92 -2.11 -3.96
C ILE A 198 -2.88 -0.98 -5.00
N PHE A 199 -2.39 0.18 -4.58
CA PHE A 199 -2.23 1.34 -5.44
C PHE A 199 -0.76 1.50 -5.83
N VAL A 200 -0.50 1.74 -7.11
CA VAL A 200 0.84 2.01 -7.65
C VAL A 200 0.92 3.41 -8.21
N ASN A 201 2.10 4.02 -8.09
CA ASN A 201 2.32 5.34 -8.65
C ASN A 201 2.47 5.23 -10.17
N SER A 202 1.50 5.79 -10.90
CA SER A 202 1.48 5.78 -12.37
C SER A 202 2.54 6.67 -12.99
N ASN A 203 2.99 7.67 -12.24
CA ASN A 203 3.81 8.77 -12.70
C ASN A 203 5.22 8.72 -12.09
N SER A 204 5.63 7.60 -11.47
CA SER A 204 6.99 7.49 -10.94
C SER A 204 7.99 7.43 -12.10
N SER A 205 8.62 8.55 -12.41
CA SER A 205 9.77 8.61 -13.32
C SER A 205 11.03 8.02 -12.69
N GLU A 206 11.03 7.87 -11.36
CA GLU A 206 12.16 7.36 -10.60
C GLU A 206 12.27 5.84 -10.74
N GLN A 207 13.43 5.39 -11.23
CA GLN A 207 13.78 3.98 -11.21
C GLN A 207 14.23 3.62 -9.79
N PRO A 208 13.70 2.55 -9.17
CA PRO A 208 14.17 2.14 -7.86
C PRO A 208 15.63 1.71 -7.94
N VAL A 209 16.35 1.87 -6.82
CA VAL A 209 17.68 1.27 -6.68
C VAL A 209 17.52 -0.24 -6.55
N ILE A 210 17.96 -0.97 -7.57
CA ILE A 210 17.91 -2.43 -7.58
C ILE A 210 19.25 -2.97 -7.09
N THR A 211 19.22 -3.70 -5.98
CA THR A 211 20.40 -4.38 -5.41
C THR A 211 20.21 -5.88 -5.39
N THR A 212 21.31 -6.63 -5.41
CA THR A 212 21.24 -8.08 -5.21
C THR A 212 21.00 -8.38 -3.74
N ARG A 213 20.04 -9.27 -3.47
CA ARG A 213 19.68 -9.71 -2.11
C ARG A 213 20.83 -10.41 -1.35
N ILE A 214 21.89 -10.80 -2.06
CA ILE A 214 23.03 -11.59 -1.57
C ILE A 214 23.68 -10.97 -0.33
N MET A 215 23.81 -9.65 -0.23
CA MET A 215 24.52 -9.03 0.91
C MET A 215 23.73 -9.14 2.22
N ASN A 216 22.43 -8.83 2.18
CA ASN A 216 21.54 -8.98 3.34
C ASN A 216 21.37 -10.46 3.76
N GLN A 217 21.43 -11.38 2.81
CA GLN A 217 21.38 -12.82 3.10
C GLN A 217 22.72 -13.38 3.56
N CYS A 218 23.84 -12.86 3.08
CA CYS A 218 25.18 -13.18 3.60
C CYS A 218 25.28 -12.74 5.07
N LEU A 219 24.81 -11.53 5.39
CA LEU A 219 24.69 -11.07 6.77
C LEU A 219 23.74 -11.96 7.59
N LYS A 220 22.60 -12.38 7.04
CA LYS A 220 21.64 -13.27 7.73
C LYS A 220 22.19 -14.69 7.93
N SER A 221 22.90 -15.26 6.98
CA SER A 221 23.52 -16.59 7.07
C SER A 221 24.75 -16.60 7.97
N HIS A 222 25.47 -15.48 8.05
CA HIS A 222 26.59 -15.29 8.98
C HIS A 222 26.13 -14.78 10.35
N SER A 223 24.84 -14.41 10.51
CA SER A 223 24.30 -13.91 11.77
C SER A 223 24.27 -14.92 12.91
N THR A 224 24.41 -16.21 12.59
CA THR A 224 24.51 -17.31 13.53
C THR A 224 25.95 -17.60 13.97
N ARG A 225 26.94 -16.98 13.30
CA ARG A 225 28.33 -17.00 13.75
C ARG A 225 28.50 -15.93 14.85
N LYS A 226 29.32 -16.20 15.87
CA LYS A 226 29.58 -15.24 16.96
C LYS A 226 30.14 -13.94 16.34
N TRP A 227 29.41 -12.84 16.45
CA TRP A 227 29.73 -11.57 15.80
C TRP A 227 30.94 -10.89 16.45
N ALA A 228 31.68 -10.13 15.64
CA ALA A 228 32.80 -9.29 16.06
C ALA A 228 32.33 -7.99 16.73
N PHE A 229 33.16 -7.48 17.64
CA PHE A 229 33.01 -6.20 18.32
C PHE A 229 33.78 -5.13 17.52
N HIS A 230 33.11 -4.04 17.17
CA HIS A 230 33.74 -2.87 16.59
C HIS A 230 33.56 -1.70 17.55
N SER A 231 34.66 -1.21 18.11
CA SER A 231 34.76 0.04 18.86
C SER A 231 35.53 1.08 18.05
N ARG A 232 35.30 2.35 18.38
CA ARG A 232 35.73 3.58 17.66
C ARG A 232 37.04 3.49 16.90
#